data_AF-T2IGX8-F1
#
_entry.id   AF-T2IGX8-F1
#
_cell.length_a   1.000
_cell.length_b   1.000
_cell.length_c   1.000
_cell.angle_alpha   90.00
_cell.angle_beta   90.00
_cell.angle_gamma   90.00
#
_symmetry.space_group_name_H-M   'P 1'
#
loop_
_entity.id
_entity.type
_entity.pdbx_description
1 polymer ?
#
loop_
_entity_poly.entity_id
_entity_poly.type
_entity_poly.pdbx_seq_one_letter_code
_entity_poly.pdbx_strand_id
1 'polypeptide(L)' 'MFEIAGEAIPLATSRRFEIPVAKLPTQTMLSLPITVIHGHQQGAVLWLTRISHKFCDR' A
#
# COMPACT_ATOMS: atom_id res chain seq x y z
N MET A 1 -12.13 3.82 -12.76
CA MET A 1 -12.01 2.89 -11.62
C MET A 1 -10.53 2.61 -11.45
N PHE A 2 -9.99 2.75 -10.24
CA PHE A 2 -8.56 2.50 -9.99
C PHE A 2 -8.42 1.11 -9.35
N GLU A 3 -7.52 0.28 -9.87
CA GLU A 3 -7.33 -1.09 -9.40
C GLU A 3 -5.90 -1.31 -8.91
N ILE A 4 -5.76 -1.96 -7.75
CA ILE A 4 -4.47 -2.30 -7.17
C ILE A 4 -4.62 -3.51 -6.24
N ALA A 5 -3.63 -4.41 -6.24
CA ALA A 5 -3.64 -5.64 -5.44
C ALA A 5 -4.90 -6.52 -5.65
N GLY A 6 -5.50 -6.46 -6.85
CA GLY A 6 -6.75 -7.16 -7.17
C GLY A 6 -8.00 -6.51 -6.59
N GLU A 7 -7.89 -5.35 -5.94
CA GLU A 7 -9.01 -4.58 -5.41
C GLU A 7 -9.37 -3.40 -6.31
N ALA A 8 -10.67 -3.25 -6.54
CA ALA A 8 -11.27 -2.06 -7.12
C ALA A 8 -11.44 -0.97 -6.06
N ILE A 9 -10.90 0.22 -6.33
CA ILE A 9 -11.05 1.41 -5.49
C ILE A 9 -12.02 2.39 -6.19
N PRO A 10 -13.27 2.53 -5.70
CA PRO A 10 -14.24 3.47 -6.26
C PRO A 10 -13.80 4.93 -6.09
N LEU A 11 -14.39 5.82 -6.89
CA LEU A 11 -14.22 7.28 -6.70
C LEU A 11 -14.74 7.72 -5.33
N ALA A 12 -14.19 8.81 -4.82
CA ALA A 12 -14.53 9.39 -3.51
C ALA A 12 -14.36 8.41 -2.33
N THR A 13 -13.42 7.48 -2.43
CA THR A 13 -13.12 6.53 -1.36
C THR A 13 -11.65 6.53 -0.99
N SER A 14 -11.37 6.17 0.26
CA SER A 14 -10.04 5.77 0.71
C SER A 14 -10.10 4.36 1.26
N ARG A 15 -9.08 3.56 0.93
CA ARG A 15 -8.90 2.22 1.47
C ARG A 15 -7.47 2.01 1.92
N ARG A 16 -7.32 1.29 3.02
CA ARG A 16 -6.04 0.80 3.52
C ARG A 16 -6.06 -0.71 3.50
N PHE A 17 -5.01 -1.32 2.98
CA PHE A 17 -4.84 -2.76 2.89
C PHE A 17 -3.36 -3.14 3.00
N GLU A 18 -3.11 -4.39 3.33
CA GLU A 18 -1.78 -4.98 3.44
C GLU A 18 -1.50 -5.81 2.19
N ILE A 19 -0.47 -5.45 1.44
CA ILE A 19 -0.03 -6.21 0.26
C ILE A 19 1.06 -7.19 0.71
N PRO A 20 0.88 -8.52 0.57
CA PRO A 20 1.96 -9.46 0.83
C PRO A 20 3.07 -9.29 -0.21
N VAL A 21 4.30 -9.04 0.23
CA VAL A 21 5.44 -8.75 -0.67
C VAL A 21 6.52 -9.82 -0.64
N ALA A 22 6.68 -10.54 0.47
CA ALA A 22 7.69 -11.58 0.59
C ALA A 22 7.35 -12.57 1.70
N LYS A 23 7.95 -13.76 1.61
CA LYS A 23 8.02 -14.72 2.71
C LYS A 23 9.47 -14.77 3.19
N LEU A 24 9.69 -14.47 4.46
CA LEU A 24 11.02 -14.51 5.07
C LEU A 24 11.50 -15.96 5.23
N PRO A 25 12.83 -16.21 5.38
CA PRO A 25 13.35 -17.56 5.63
C PRO A 25 12.75 -18.24 6.87
N THR A 26 12.32 -17.44 7.84
CA THR A 26 11.56 -17.87 9.03
C THR A 26 10.10 -18.28 8.72
N GLN A 27 9.74 -18.35 7.44
CA GLN A 27 8.39 -18.58 6.92
C GLN A 27 7.36 -17.50 7.28
N THR A 28 7.79 -16.40 7.88
CA THR A 28 6.93 -15.26 8.20
C THR A 28 6.54 -14.50 6.94
N MET A 29 5.26 -14.20 6.75
CA MET A 29 4.79 -13.34 5.67
C MET A 29 5.08 -11.87 6.01
N LEU A 30 5.79 -11.20 5.11
CA LEU A 30 6.01 -9.76 5.16
C LEU A 30 4.96 -9.09 4.28
N SER A 31 4.23 -8.14 4.85
CA SER A 31 3.23 -7.34 4.15
C SER A 31 3.56 -5.85 4.21
N LEU A 32 3.20 -5.12 3.15
CA LEU A 32 3.37 -3.68 3.03
C LEU A 32 2.01 -2.98 3.23
N PRO A 33 1.88 -2.09 4.22
CA PRO A 33 0.69 -1.26 4.34
C PRO A 33 0.64 -0.24 3.21
N ILE A 34 -0.44 -0.27 2.43
CA ILE A 34 -0.73 0.73 1.40
C ILE A 34 -2.06 1.42 1.74
N THR A 35 -2.11 2.73 1.52
CA THR A 35 -3.35 3.50 1.54
C THR A 35 -3.56 4.12 0.18
N VAL A 36 -4.73 3.87 -0.40
CA VAL A 36 -5.17 4.49 -1.65
C VAL A 36 -6.21 5.54 -1.31
N ILE A 37 -6.08 6.71 -1.92
CA ILE A 37 -7.09 7.77 -1.87
C ILE A 37 -7.48 8.05 -3.30
N HIS A 38 -8.74 7.76 -3.64
CA HIS A 38 -9.28 8.01 -4.97
C HIS A 38 -10.24 9.19 -4.89
N GLY A 39 -9.85 10.29 -5.53
CA GLY A 39 -10.62 11.54 -5.55
C GLY A 39 -12.01 11.39 -6.19
N HIS A 40 -12.76 12.48 -6.22
CA HIS A 40 -14.11 12.51 -6.81
C HIS A 40 -14.11 12.39 -8.34
N GLN A 41 -12.99 12.69 -8.98
CA GLN A 41 -12.83 12.70 -10.43
C GLN A 41 -11.59 11.91 -10.81
N GLN A 42 -11.60 11.34 -12.02
CA GLN A 42 -10.41 10.72 -12.58
C GLN A 42 -9.37 11.78 -12.91
N GLY A 43 -8.10 11.45 -12.71
CA GLY A 43 -6.99 12.38 -12.89
C GLY A 43 -5.63 11.69 -12.77
N ALA A 44 -4.58 12.50 -12.61
CA ALA A 44 -3.22 11.99 -12.44
C ALA A 44 -3.08 11.13 -11.18
N VAL A 45 -2.21 10.12 -11.25
CA VAL A 45 -1.93 9.19 -10.16
C VAL A 45 -0.57 9.53 -9.56
N LEU A 46 -0.51 9.69 -8.23
CA LEU A 46 0.72 9.90 -7.47
C LEU A 46 1.00 8.71 -6.56
N TRP A 47 2.21 8.19 -6.61
CA TRP A 47 2.69 7.17 -5.68
C TRP A 47 3.67 7.79 -4.69
N LEU A 48 3.30 7.79 -3.40
CA LEU A 48 4.13 8.32 -2.32
C LEU A 48 4.58 7.18 -1.42
N THR A 49 5.89 7.04 -1.22
CA THR A 49 6.45 6.06 -0.29
C THR A 49 7.00 6.74 0.96
N ARG A 50 6.86 6.07 2.10
CA ARG A 50 7.55 6.44 3.33
C ARG A 50 8.26 5.21 3.87
N ILE A 51 9.55 5.33 4.14
CA ILE A 51 10.34 4.29 4.78
C ILE A 51 10.64 4.77 6.19
N SER A 52 10.39 3.90 7.17
CA SER A 52 10.81 4.13 8.55
C SER A 52 12.04 3.27 8.80
N HIS A 53 13.22 3.87 8.75
CA HIS A 53 14.44 3.19 9.17
C HIS A 53 14.45 3.15 10.71
N LYS A 54 14.37 1.95 11.29
CA LYS A 54 14.59 1.76 12.73
C LYS A 54 16.10 1.64 12.93
N PHE A 55 16.70 2.72 13.43
CA PHE A 55 18.08 2.68 13.89
C PHE A 55 18.18 1.65 15.03
N CYS A 56 18.95 0.59 14.80
CA CYS A 56 19.30 -0.38 15.82
C CYS A 56 20.63 0.07 16.41
N ASP A 57 20.58 0.69 17.60
CA ASP A 57 21.79 0.99 18.37
C ASP A 57 22.30 -0.33 18.95
N ARG A 58 23.58 -0.64 18.72
CA ARG A 58 24.21 -1.87 19.21
C ARG A 58 24.53 -1.77 20.70
#